data_AF-A0A1F4HJQ9-F1
#
_entry.id   AF-A0A1F4HJQ9-F1
#
_cell.length_a   1.000
_cell.length_b   1.000
_cell.length_c   1.000
_cell.angle_alpha   90.00
_cell.angle_beta   90.00
_cell.angle_gamma   90.00
#
_symmetry.space_group_name_H-M   'P 1'
#
loop_
_entity.id
_entity.type
_entity.pdbx_description
1 polymer ?
#
loop_
_entity_poly.entity_id
_entity_poly.type
_entity_poly.pdbx_seq_one_letter_code
_entity_poly.pdbx_strand_id
1 'polypeptide(L)'
;MGSGERSTLKKLEGAARYWLGSDKPNPKAKPLAVDEEVAQALRRVGVKEEDIEVALAQEEAEEAEESLEQVDFEVHEDGWESWLFFLKVQTQWVFRGMAGDRAGLNNAAVEATMRMAGVKRARQSALLDDLQLMELAVLKADGERAQR
;
A
#
# COMPACT_ATOMS: atom_id res chain seq x y z
N MET A 1 28.81 4.02 -7.29
CA MET A 1 27.62 3.71 -6.47
C MET A 1 28.06 2.93 -5.23
N GLY A 2 27.74 3.44 -4.04
CA GLY A 2 28.10 2.82 -2.76
C GLY A 2 27.23 1.59 -2.45
N SER A 3 27.62 0.77 -1.47
CA SER A 3 26.78 -0.36 -1.01
C SER A 3 25.49 0.13 -0.30
N GLY A 4 25.55 1.27 0.39
CA GLY A 4 24.40 1.87 1.09
C GLY A 4 23.35 2.39 0.12
N GLU A 5 23.77 3.13 -0.90
CA GLU A 5 22.92 3.67 -1.97
C GLU A 5 22.06 2.57 -2.65
N ARG A 6 22.67 1.41 -2.94
CA ARG A 6 21.94 0.26 -3.52
C ARG A 6 20.96 -0.40 -2.56
N SER A 7 21.17 -0.29 -1.25
CA SER A 7 20.25 -0.81 -0.24
C SER A 7 19.00 0.07 -0.13
N THR A 8 19.18 1.39 -0.15
CA THR A 8 18.10 2.38 -0.10
C THR A 8 17.16 2.25 -1.29
N LEU A 9 17.69 2.11 -2.51
CA LEU A 9 16.89 1.95 -3.73
C LEU A 9 15.97 0.71 -3.65
N LYS A 10 16.49 -0.43 -3.16
CA LYS A 10 15.69 -1.64 -2.97
C LYS A 10 14.56 -1.46 -1.96
N LYS A 11 14.79 -0.67 -0.91
CA LYS A 11 13.76 -0.35 0.09
C LYS A 11 12.67 0.54 -0.51
N LEU A 12 13.01 1.50 -1.37
CA LEU A 12 12.04 2.31 -2.09
C LEU A 12 11.19 1.48 -3.07
N GLU A 13 11.81 0.58 -3.83
CA GLU A 13 11.07 -0.36 -4.68
C GLU A 13 10.06 -1.21 -3.88
N GLY A 14 10.52 -1.78 -2.76
CA GLY A 14 9.66 -2.57 -1.87
C GLY A 14 8.52 -1.75 -1.28
N ALA A 15 8.77 -0.50 -0.87
CA ALA A 15 7.75 0.40 -0.36
C ALA A 15 6.67 0.70 -1.41
N ALA A 16 7.08 0.95 -2.66
CA ALA A 16 6.17 1.22 -3.77
C ALA A 16 5.30 0.00 -4.11
N ARG A 17 5.87 -1.22 -4.07
CA ARG A 17 5.12 -2.48 -4.24
C ARG A 17 4.14 -2.74 -3.10
N TYR A 18 4.59 -2.52 -1.87
CA TYR A 18 3.73 -2.65 -0.68
C TYR A 18 2.56 -1.64 -0.72
N TRP A 19 2.82 -0.40 -1.13
CA TRP A 19 1.81 0.64 -1.32
C TRP A 19 0.72 0.23 -2.32
N LEU A 20 1.11 -0.38 -3.44
CA LEU A 20 0.18 -0.92 -4.42
C LEU A 20 -0.67 -2.07 -3.86
N GLY A 21 -0.20 -2.71 -2.80
CA GLY A 21 -0.79 -3.91 -2.22
C GLY A 21 -0.38 -5.21 -2.92
N SER A 22 0.62 -5.19 -3.82
CA SER A 22 1.10 -6.42 -4.47
C SER A 22 1.81 -7.36 -3.50
N ASP A 23 2.44 -6.77 -2.47
CA ASP A 23 3.23 -7.48 -1.47
C ASP A 23 2.56 -7.43 -0.09
N LYS A 24 1.30 -6.94 -0.01
CA LYS A 24 0.49 -7.07 1.20
C LYS A 24 0.11 -8.54 1.38
N PRO A 25 0.18 -9.09 2.61
CA PRO A 25 -0.38 -10.41 2.86
C PRO A 25 -1.84 -10.42 2.40
N ASN A 26 -2.21 -11.43 1.62
CA ASN A 26 -3.58 -11.58 1.13
C ASN A 26 -4.45 -11.80 2.38
N PRO A 27 -5.35 -10.87 2.75
CA PRO A 27 -6.26 -11.13 3.86
C PRO A 27 -7.06 -12.36 3.45
N LYS A 28 -7.04 -13.39 4.28
CA LYS A 28 -7.92 -14.56 4.08
C LYS A 28 -9.33 -14.01 3.88
N ALA A 29 -10.06 -14.51 2.87
CA ALA A 29 -11.41 -14.06 2.60
C ALA A 29 -12.22 -14.12 3.91
N LYS A 30 -12.53 -12.94 4.47
CA LYS A 30 -13.10 -12.84 5.79
C LYS A 30 -14.50 -13.50 5.76
N PRO A 31 -14.79 -14.51 6.60
CA PRO A 31 -16.16 -14.93 6.81
C PRO A 31 -16.99 -13.71 7.27
N LEU A 32 -18.32 -13.77 7.11
CA LEU A 32 -19.20 -12.68 7.54
C LEU A 32 -18.92 -12.34 9.01
N ALA A 33 -18.54 -11.09 9.27
CA ALA A 33 -18.35 -10.59 10.62
C ALA A 33 -19.69 -10.64 11.39
N VAL A 34 -19.66 -11.24 12.56
CA VAL A 34 -20.68 -11.40 13.58
C VAL A 34 -20.41 -10.28 14.59
N ASP A 35 -20.73 -9.06 14.17
CA ASP A 35 -20.78 -7.94 15.10
C ASP A 35 -21.96 -8.08 16.07
N GLU A 36 -22.05 -7.18 17.05
CA GLU A 36 -23.10 -7.22 18.07
C GLU A 36 -24.53 -7.12 17.45
N GLU A 37 -24.70 -6.45 16.30
CA GLU A 37 -26.00 -6.40 15.63
C GLU A 37 -26.36 -7.75 15.01
N VAL A 38 -25.39 -8.43 14.40
CA VAL A 38 -25.55 -9.79 13.86
C VAL A 38 -25.76 -10.79 14.99
N ALA A 39 -25.01 -10.69 16.10
CA ALA A 39 -25.20 -11.52 17.27
C ALA A 39 -26.63 -11.39 17.83
N GLN A 40 -27.16 -10.16 17.93
CA GLN A 40 -28.56 -9.94 18.33
C GLN A 40 -29.57 -10.53 17.33
N ALA A 41 -29.29 -10.47 16.02
CA ALA A 41 -30.11 -11.13 15.02
C ALA A 41 -30.10 -12.66 15.19
N LEU A 42 -28.94 -13.27 15.47
CA LEU A 42 -28.79 -14.70 15.72
C LEU A 42 -29.53 -15.14 16.98
N ARG A 43 -29.48 -14.34 18.06
CA ARG A 43 -30.30 -14.55 19.27
C ARG A 43 -31.79 -14.55 18.95
N ARG A 44 -32.27 -13.64 18.08
CA ARG A 44 -33.68 -13.57 17.67
C ARG A 44 -34.14 -14.77 16.84
N VAL A 45 -33.22 -15.38 16.07
CA VAL A 45 -33.51 -16.58 15.25
C VAL A 45 -33.40 -17.87 16.08
N GLY A 46 -32.95 -17.79 17.34
CA GLY A 46 -32.91 -18.91 18.28
C GLY A 46 -31.64 -19.76 18.21
N VAL A 47 -30.54 -19.19 17.71
CA VAL A 47 -29.21 -19.81 17.82
C VAL A 47 -28.83 -19.87 19.30
N LYS A 48 -28.10 -20.92 19.71
CA LYS A 48 -27.69 -21.10 21.10
C LYS A 48 -26.64 -20.05 21.47
N GLU A 49 -26.72 -19.54 22.70
CA GLU A 49 -25.76 -18.53 23.18
C GLU A 49 -24.31 -19.05 23.14
N GLU A 50 -24.10 -20.33 23.44
CA GLU A 50 -22.78 -20.98 23.35
C GLU A 50 -22.16 -20.87 21.94
N ASP A 51 -22.97 -21.00 20.88
CA ASP A 51 -22.49 -20.91 19.50
C ASP A 51 -22.18 -19.45 19.11
N ILE A 52 -22.92 -18.48 19.68
CA ILE A 52 -22.72 -17.04 19.44
C ILE A 52 -21.46 -16.55 20.16
N GLU A 53 -21.23 -16.98 21.40
CA GLU A 53 -20.02 -16.66 22.18
C GLU A 53 -18.77 -17.20 21.50
N VAL A 54 -18.82 -18.42 20.95
CA VAL A 54 -17.70 -18.99 20.17
C VAL A 54 -17.41 -18.16 18.92
N ALA A 55 -18.45 -17.73 18.20
CA ALA A 55 -18.27 -16.90 17.00
C ALA A 55 -17.66 -15.52 17.34
N LEU A 56 -18.16 -14.84 18.38
CA LEU A 56 -17.61 -13.56 18.84
C LEU A 56 -16.14 -13.69 19.29
N ALA A 57 -15.83 -14.74 20.05
CA ALA A 57 -14.45 -15.00 20.49
C ALA A 57 -13.50 -15.32 19.32
N GLN A 58 -14.00 -16.00 18.28
CA GLN A 58 -13.24 -16.23 17.05
C GLN A 58 -12.96 -14.91 16.32
N GLU A 59 -13.92 -14.00 16.26
CA GLU A 59 -13.71 -12.70 15.62
C GLU A 59 -12.77 -11.79 16.37
N GLU A 60 -12.89 -11.69 17.70
CA GLU A 60 -11.94 -10.94 18.51
C GLU A 60 -10.51 -11.49 18.36
N ALA A 61 -10.35 -12.81 18.27
CA ALA A 61 -9.07 -13.46 18.03
C ALA A 61 -8.54 -13.19 16.60
N GLU A 62 -9.40 -13.25 15.58
CA GLU A 62 -9.04 -12.93 14.19
C GLU A 62 -8.70 -11.45 14.02
N GLU A 63 -9.43 -10.52 14.65
CA GLU A 63 -9.11 -9.09 14.64
C GLU A 63 -7.79 -8.80 15.35
N ALA A 64 -7.54 -9.47 16.49
CA ALA A 64 -6.26 -9.38 17.18
C ALA A 64 -5.13 -9.93 16.29
N GLU A 65 -5.31 -11.07 15.62
CA GLU A 65 -4.33 -11.65 14.71
C GLU A 65 -4.10 -10.76 13.48
N GLU A 66 -5.16 -10.19 12.90
CA GLU A 66 -5.10 -9.25 11.77
C GLU A 66 -4.38 -7.94 12.15
N SER A 67 -4.56 -7.47 13.39
CA SER A 67 -3.82 -6.33 13.94
C SER A 67 -2.33 -6.63 14.13
N LEU A 68 -1.98 -7.88 14.43
CA LEU A 68 -0.59 -8.35 14.54
C LEU A 68 0.02 -8.64 13.16
N GLU A 69 -0.80 -9.00 12.17
CA GLU A 69 -0.42 -9.24 10.78
C GLU A 69 -0.39 -7.96 9.92
N GLN A 70 -0.74 -6.79 10.46
CA GLN A 70 -0.40 -5.50 9.84
C GLN A 70 1.13 -5.31 9.85
N VAL A 71 1.78 -5.99 8.92
CA VAL A 71 3.22 -5.85 8.68
C VAL A 71 3.42 -4.54 7.94
N ASP A 72 3.72 -3.48 8.67
CA ASP A 72 4.16 -2.21 8.09
C ASP A 72 5.46 -2.42 7.30
N PHE A 73 5.56 -1.78 6.13
CA PHE A 73 6.80 -1.81 5.35
C PHE A 73 7.77 -0.74 5.85
N GLU A 74 8.91 -1.15 6.37
CA GLU A 74 9.96 -0.25 6.84
C GLU A 74 10.77 0.36 5.68
N VAL A 75 10.76 1.69 5.60
CA VAL A 75 11.58 2.48 4.67
C VAL A 75 12.82 3.01 5.41
N HIS A 76 14.00 2.82 4.83
CA HIS A 76 15.25 3.30 5.41
C HIS A 76 15.31 4.84 5.45
N GLU A 77 16.00 5.41 6.44
CA GLU A 77 16.07 6.86 6.68
C GLU A 77 16.52 7.66 5.43
N ASP A 78 17.50 7.13 4.69
CA ASP A 78 18.03 7.74 3.46
C ASP A 78 16.98 7.87 2.35
N GLY A 79 15.98 6.99 2.33
CA GLY A 79 14.91 7.00 1.33
C GLY A 79 13.67 7.77 1.79
N TRP A 80 13.64 8.25 3.05
CA TRP A 80 12.43 8.79 3.65
C TRP A 80 11.91 10.05 2.95
N GLU A 81 12.81 10.95 2.55
CA GLU A 81 12.43 12.16 1.79
C GLU A 81 11.78 11.80 0.45
N SER A 82 12.38 10.86 -0.29
CA SER A 82 11.88 10.39 -1.58
C SER A 82 10.53 9.67 -1.44
N TRP A 83 10.38 8.86 -0.40
CA TRP A 83 9.12 8.20 -0.06
C TRP A 83 8.00 9.19 0.28
N LEU A 84 8.26 10.17 1.16
CA LEU A 84 7.28 11.20 1.49
C LEU A 84 6.90 12.03 0.27
N PHE A 85 7.83 12.28 -0.65
CA PHE A 85 7.54 12.98 -1.89
C PHE A 85 6.70 12.12 -2.84
N PHE A 86 6.99 10.82 -2.97
CA PHE A 86 6.14 9.87 -3.70
C PHE A 86 4.69 9.92 -3.22
N LEU A 87 4.46 9.88 -1.91
CA LEU A 87 3.11 9.99 -1.34
C LEU A 87 2.40 11.31 -1.69
N LYS A 88 3.14 12.41 -1.89
CA LYS A 88 2.55 13.69 -2.34
C LYS A 88 2.07 13.64 -3.78
N VAL A 89 2.73 12.87 -4.64
CA VAL A 89 2.41 12.77 -6.08
C VAL A 89 1.63 11.50 -6.42
N GLN A 90 1.29 10.66 -5.43
CA GLN A 90 0.68 9.33 -5.63
C GLN A 90 -0.65 9.35 -6.39
N THR A 91 -1.31 10.50 -6.50
CA THR A 91 -2.58 10.68 -7.22
C THR A 91 -2.41 11.13 -8.66
N GLN A 92 -1.18 11.44 -9.10
CA GLN A 92 -0.88 12.05 -10.39
C GLN A 92 -0.58 11.03 -11.49
N TRP A 93 -1.13 9.82 -11.37
CA TRP A 93 -1.00 8.78 -12.39
C TRP A 93 -1.75 9.14 -13.66
N VAL A 94 -1.08 8.94 -14.80
CA VAL A 94 -1.70 8.88 -16.11
C VAL A 94 -2.14 7.44 -16.35
N PHE A 95 -3.40 7.28 -16.78
CA PHE A 95 -3.99 5.99 -17.09
C PHE A 95 -4.21 5.85 -18.60
N ARG A 96 -4.19 4.61 -19.11
CA ARG A 96 -4.38 4.28 -20.53
C ARG A 96 -5.29 3.07 -20.70
N GLY A 97 -5.86 2.96 -21.91
CA GLY A 97 -6.70 1.83 -22.29
C GLY A 97 -8.06 1.81 -21.59
N MET A 98 -8.93 0.87 -21.99
CA MET A 98 -10.27 0.76 -21.40
C MET A 98 -10.27 0.08 -20.02
N ALA A 99 -9.24 -0.71 -19.71
CA ALA A 99 -9.06 -1.34 -18.41
C ALA A 99 -8.58 -0.37 -17.33
N GLY A 100 -8.14 0.84 -17.72
CA GLY A 100 -7.64 1.85 -16.78
C GLY A 100 -6.26 1.50 -16.22
N ASP A 101 -5.36 1.01 -17.06
CA ASP A 101 -4.00 0.64 -16.64
C ASP A 101 -3.16 1.89 -16.39
N ARG A 102 -2.37 1.91 -15.30
CA ARG A 102 -1.38 2.97 -15.09
C ARG A 102 -0.33 2.94 -16.21
N ALA A 103 -0.05 4.11 -16.78
CA ALA A 103 0.97 4.30 -17.80
C ALA A 103 2.25 4.91 -17.20
N GLY A 104 2.11 5.76 -16.19
CA GLY A 104 3.20 6.46 -15.52
C GLY A 104 2.70 7.67 -14.72
N LEU A 105 3.58 8.31 -13.96
CA LEU A 105 3.33 9.58 -13.29
C LEU A 105 3.37 10.74 -14.29
N ASN A 106 2.52 11.73 -14.06
CA ASN A 106 2.54 12.95 -14.85
C ASN A 106 3.77 13.80 -14.47
N ASN A 107 4.83 13.75 -15.29
CA ASN A 107 6.08 14.49 -15.06
C ASN A 107 5.88 16.00 -14.89
N ALA A 108 4.92 16.63 -15.57
CA ALA A 108 4.64 18.05 -15.40
C ALA A 108 4.02 18.34 -14.02
N ALA A 109 3.14 17.46 -13.54
CA ALA A 109 2.57 17.55 -12.19
C ALA A 109 3.63 17.28 -11.11
N VAL A 110 4.53 16.31 -11.34
CA VAL A 110 5.68 16.03 -10.47
C VAL A 110 6.58 17.25 -10.34
N GLU A 111 6.97 17.87 -11.47
CA GLU A 111 7.81 19.07 -11.46
C GLU A 111 7.12 20.25 -10.77
N ALA A 112 5.83 20.47 -11.02
CA ALA A 112 5.04 21.49 -10.34
C ALA A 112 5.00 21.24 -8.82
N THR A 113 4.81 19.99 -8.40
CA THR A 113 4.80 19.60 -6.99
C THR A 113 6.17 19.80 -6.34
N MET A 114 7.27 19.48 -7.03
CA MET A 114 8.63 19.75 -6.55
C MET A 114 8.84 21.25 -6.30
N ARG A 115 8.36 22.10 -7.22
CA ARG A 115 8.42 23.56 -7.07
C ARG A 115 7.59 24.04 -5.88
N MET A 116 6.34 23.59 -5.74
CA MET A 116 5.45 23.95 -4.64
C MET A 116 5.97 23.47 -3.28
N ALA A 117 6.61 22.31 -3.23
CA ALA A 117 7.22 21.75 -2.02
C ALA A 117 8.57 22.41 -1.66
N GLY A 118 9.07 23.35 -2.47
CA GLY A 118 10.33 24.04 -2.19
C GLY A 118 11.58 23.17 -2.39
N VAL A 119 11.51 22.11 -3.21
CA VAL A 119 12.65 21.23 -3.48
C VAL A 119 13.74 22.01 -4.21
N LYS A 120 14.93 22.08 -3.60
CA LYS A 120 16.09 22.76 -4.16
C LYS A 120 16.45 22.17 -5.52
N ARG A 121 16.75 23.04 -6.51
CA ARG A 121 17.13 22.64 -7.88
C ARG A 121 18.21 21.57 -7.93
N ALA A 122 19.23 21.67 -7.07
CA ALA A 122 20.32 20.69 -6.99
C ALA A 122 19.87 19.28 -6.56
N ARG A 123 18.72 19.14 -5.88
CA ARG A 123 18.17 17.85 -5.45
C ARG A 123 17.10 17.29 -6.39
N GLN A 124 16.56 18.10 -7.30
CA GLN A 124 15.44 17.70 -8.15
C GLN A 124 15.78 16.49 -9.03
N SER A 125 17.01 16.42 -9.55
CA SER A 125 17.45 15.27 -10.36
C SER A 125 17.44 13.97 -9.57
N ALA A 126 18.11 13.93 -8.41
CA ALA A 126 18.17 12.72 -7.58
C ALA A 126 16.78 12.28 -7.11
N LEU A 127 15.93 13.24 -6.71
CA LEU A 127 14.55 12.95 -6.30
C LEU A 127 13.71 12.42 -7.47
N LEU A 128 13.94 12.91 -8.69
CA LEU A 128 13.28 12.40 -9.89
C LEU A 128 13.73 10.96 -10.19
N ASP A 129 15.03 10.67 -10.07
CA ASP A 129 15.58 9.32 -10.29
C ASP A 129 14.95 8.32 -9.30
N ASP A 130 14.84 8.69 -8.02
CA ASP A 130 14.19 7.87 -6.99
C ASP A 130 12.69 7.66 -7.29
N LEU A 131 11.99 8.70 -7.77
CA LEU A 131 10.59 8.58 -8.17
C LEU A 131 10.40 7.66 -9.37
N GLN A 132 11.27 7.73 -10.37
CA GLN A 132 11.22 6.85 -11.54
C GLN A 132 11.46 5.39 -11.14
N LEU A 133 12.33 5.14 -10.16
CA LEU A 133 12.51 3.81 -9.60
C LEU A 133 11.22 3.25 -8.98
N MET A 134 10.57 4.04 -8.12
CA MET A 134 9.31 3.65 -7.50
C MET A 134 8.18 3.50 -8.53
N GLU A 135 8.11 4.38 -9.52
CA GLU A 135 7.16 4.29 -10.64
C GLU A 135 7.30 2.96 -11.38
N LEU A 136 8.52 2.61 -11.80
CA LEU A 136 8.80 1.35 -12.49
C LEU A 136 8.43 0.14 -11.64
N ALA A 137 8.70 0.19 -10.33
CA ALA A 137 8.34 -0.88 -9.40
C ALA A 137 6.81 -1.09 -9.34
N VAL A 138 6.02 -0.01 -9.30
CA VAL A 138 4.55 -0.06 -9.33
C VAL A 138 4.05 -0.61 -10.67
N LEU A 139 4.55 -0.09 -11.79
CA LEU A 139 4.12 -0.53 -13.12
C LEU A 139 4.41 -2.01 -13.37
N LYS A 140 5.57 -2.49 -12.91
CA LYS A 140 5.91 -3.92 -12.96
C LYS A 140 4.93 -4.76 -12.13
N ALA A 141 4.63 -4.33 -10.92
CA ALA A 141 3.73 -5.04 -10.03
C ALA A 141 2.26 -5.04 -10.53
N ASP A 142 1.80 -3.96 -11.17
CA ASP A 142 0.51 -3.94 -11.86
C ASP A 142 0.47 -4.98 -13.00
N GLY A 143 1.52 -5.05 -13.81
CA GLY A 143 1.64 -6.05 -14.88
C GLY A 143 1.64 -7.49 -14.36
N GLU A 144 2.29 -7.74 -13.21
CA GLU A 144 2.26 -9.04 -12.52
C GLU A 144 0.85 -9.39 -12.02
N ARG A 145 0.07 -8.40 -11.55
CA ARG A 145 -1.31 -8.60 -11.07
C ARG A 145 -2.30 -8.85 -12.19
N ALA A 146 -2.15 -8.18 -13.34
CA ALA A 146 -3.04 -8.35 -14.49
C ALA A 146 -2.90 -9.73 -15.16
N GLN A 147 -1.82 -10.47 -14.89
CA GLN A 147 -1.57 -11.82 -15.42
C GLN A 147 -2.10 -12.95 -14.51
N ARG A 148 -2.57 -12.63 -13.30
CA ARG A 148 -3.18 -13.58 -12.37
C ARG A 148 -4.68 -13.62 -12.54
#